data_AF-A0A838HFI6-F1
#
_entry.id   AF-A0A838HFI6-F1
#
_cell.length_a   1.000
_cell.length_b   1.000
_cell.length_c   1.000
_cell.angle_alpha   90.00
_cell.angle_beta   90.00
_cell.angle_gamma   90.00
#
_symmetry.space_group_name_H-M   'P 1'
#
loop_
_entity.id
_entity.type
_entity.pdbx_description
1 polymer ?
#
loop_
_entity_poly.entity_id
_entity_poly.type
_entity_poly.pdbx_seq_one_letter_code
_entity_poly.pdbx_strand_id
1 'polypeptide(L)'
;MKPGSGESPRAPGSSRAAAHPSAIDLASDALRDLREVAEACARLGGSILVAAREEGPGEIREKARNDFVTEVDAASEHAIAEFLRERHPGHALLAEEAAGEAASYQARPLFVP
;
A
#
# COMPACT_ATOMS: atom_id res chain seq x y z
N MET A 1 49.43 55.35 -19.04
CA MET A 1 48.07 55.12 -19.58
C MET A 1 47.94 53.64 -19.93
N LYS A 2 47.13 52.87 -19.20
CA LYS A 2 46.72 51.50 -19.58
C LYS A 2 45.19 51.45 -19.45
N PRO A 3 44.44 50.97 -20.45
CA PRO A 3 42.99 50.82 -20.30
C PRO A 3 42.67 49.56 -19.49
N GLY A 4 41.75 49.71 -18.53
CA GLY A 4 41.22 48.61 -17.73
C GLY A 4 40.43 47.65 -18.60
N SER A 5 40.78 46.37 -18.52
CA SER A 5 39.98 45.26 -19.05
C SER A 5 38.70 45.16 -18.22
N GLY A 6 37.58 45.50 -18.85
CA GLY A 6 36.24 45.37 -18.27
C GLY A 6 35.90 43.92 -17.96
N GLU A 7 35.46 43.67 -16.73
CA GLU A 7 34.89 42.41 -16.30
C GLU A 7 33.44 42.36 -16.82
N SER A 8 33.18 41.47 -17.78
CA SER A 8 31.82 41.21 -18.28
C SER A 8 30.94 40.66 -17.15
N PRO A 9 29.71 41.16 -16.94
CA PRO A 9 28.82 40.57 -15.97
C PRO A 9 28.42 39.17 -16.45
N ARG A 10 28.77 38.15 -15.66
CA ARG A 10 28.28 36.77 -15.85
C ARG A 10 26.76 36.80 -15.73
N ALA A 11 26.07 36.30 -16.76
CA ALA A 11 24.63 36.09 -16.72
C ALA A 11 24.26 35.20 -15.53
N PRO A 12 23.14 35.46 -14.82
CA PRO A 12 22.67 34.59 -13.76
C PRO A 12 22.42 33.20 -14.34
N GLY A 13 23.02 32.18 -13.72
CA GLY A 13 22.85 30.79 -14.10
C GLY A 13 21.36 30.45 -14.15
N SER A 14 20.94 29.86 -15.26
CA SER A 14 19.62 29.27 -15.43
C SER A 14 19.35 28.34 -14.24
N SER A 15 18.51 28.80 -13.31
CA SER A 15 17.98 27.95 -12.25
C SER A 15 17.21 26.85 -12.95
N ARG A 16 17.75 25.64 -12.90
CA ARG A 16 17.11 24.45 -13.46
C ARG A 16 15.82 24.25 -12.66
N ALA A 17 14.69 24.73 -13.20
CA ALA A 17 13.39 24.48 -12.60
C ALA A 17 13.26 22.96 -12.41
N ALA A 18 13.02 22.52 -11.18
CA ALA A 18 12.78 21.11 -10.89
C ALA A 18 11.61 20.66 -11.76
N ALA A 19 11.82 19.64 -12.60
CA ALA A 19 10.76 19.10 -13.43
C ALA A 19 9.64 18.57 -12.51
N HIS A 20 8.41 19.02 -12.73
CA HIS A 20 7.27 18.44 -12.03
C HIS A 20 7.05 17.01 -12.53
N PRO A 21 6.79 16.04 -11.64
CA PRO A 21 6.58 14.66 -12.04
C PRO A 21 5.38 14.57 -12.99
N SER A 22 5.53 13.81 -14.06
CA SER A 22 4.43 13.60 -15.01
C SER A 22 3.34 12.74 -14.37
N ALA A 23 2.14 12.76 -14.95
CA ALA A 23 1.05 11.89 -14.50
C ALA A 23 1.42 10.40 -14.58
N ILE A 24 2.29 10.01 -15.52
CA ILE A 24 2.77 8.62 -15.68
C ILE A 24 3.73 8.25 -14.54
N ASP A 25 4.60 9.17 -14.13
CA ASP A 25 5.54 8.93 -13.02
C ASP A 25 4.78 8.73 -11.71
N LEU A 26 3.81 9.61 -11.43
CA LEU A 26 2.95 9.50 -10.25
C LEU A 26 2.15 8.19 -10.22
N ALA A 27 1.60 7.77 -11.36
CA ALA A 27 0.88 6.49 -11.47
C ALA A 27 1.80 5.28 -11.29
N SER A 28 3.03 5.35 -11.81
CA SER A 28 4.02 4.27 -11.69
C SER A 28 4.52 4.12 -10.25
N ASP A 29 4.73 5.24 -9.56
CA ASP A 29 5.12 5.24 -8.15
C ASP A 29 3.98 4.74 -7.26
N ALA A 30 2.73 5.13 -7.54
CA ALA A 30 1.55 4.59 -6.86
C ALA A 30 1.41 3.07 -7.07
N LEU A 31 1.64 2.56 -8.29
CA LEU A 31 1.62 1.12 -8.56
C LEU A 31 2.75 0.37 -7.85
N ARG A 32 3.94 0.97 -7.77
CA ARG A 32 5.07 0.39 -7.02
C ARG A 32 4.75 0.29 -5.53
N ASP A 33 4.20 1.35 -4.95
CA ASP A 33 3.78 1.40 -3.55
C ASP A 33 2.71 0.34 -3.25
N LEU A 34 1.68 0.24 -4.08
CA LEU A 34 0.63 -0.79 -3.95
C LEU A 34 1.20 -2.21 -3.99
N ARG A 35 2.18 -2.48 -4.88
CA ARG A 35 2.83 -3.79 -4.96
C ARG A 35 3.61 -4.09 -3.69
N GLU A 36 4.41 -3.15 -3.20
CA GLU A 36 5.21 -3.33 -1.98
C GLU A 36 4.31 -3.58 -0.76
N VAL A 37 3.19 -2.87 -0.68
CA VAL A 37 2.18 -3.07 0.36
C VAL A 37 1.50 -4.43 0.25
N ALA A 38 1.12 -4.87 -0.96
CA ALA A 38 0.54 -6.19 -1.17
C ALA A 38 1.51 -7.31 -0.77
N GLU A 39 2.79 -7.19 -1.12
CA GLU A 39 3.83 -8.14 -0.70
C GLU A 39 4.00 -8.17 0.82
N ALA A 40 3.94 -7.01 1.49
CA ALA A 40 4.00 -6.94 2.94
C ALA A 40 2.79 -7.62 3.60
N CYS A 41 1.58 -7.38 3.08
CA CYS A 41 0.34 -8.03 3.56
C CYS A 41 0.42 -9.55 3.43
N ALA A 42 0.84 -10.06 2.26
CA ALA A 42 0.96 -11.49 2.02
C ALA A 42 1.97 -12.15 2.98
N ARG A 43 3.09 -11.47 3.28
CA ARG A 43 4.07 -11.95 4.27
C ARG A 43 3.51 -11.95 5.68
N LEU A 44 2.79 -10.89 6.06
CA LEU A 44 2.18 -10.75 7.38
C LEU A 44 1.16 -11.87 7.63
N GLY A 45 0.13 -11.99 6.78
CA GLY A 45 -0.88 -13.04 6.92
C GLY A 45 -0.27 -14.44 6.83
N GLY A 46 0.61 -14.67 5.84
CA GLY A 46 1.30 -15.95 5.69
C GLY A 46 2.12 -16.35 6.93
N SER A 47 2.75 -15.39 7.62
CA SER A 47 3.50 -15.68 8.85
C SER A 47 2.62 -16.18 10.00
N ILE A 48 1.41 -15.66 10.12
CA ILE A 48 0.41 -16.08 11.11
C ILE A 48 -0.03 -17.52 10.81
N LEU A 49 -0.38 -17.80 9.54
CA LEU A 49 -0.77 -19.14 9.12
C LEU A 49 0.34 -20.17 9.31
N VAL A 50 1.60 -19.79 9.03
CA VAL A 50 2.76 -20.68 9.22
C VAL A 50 3.03 -20.95 10.70
N ALA A 51 2.88 -19.96 11.57
CA ALA A 51 3.07 -20.13 13.01
C ALA A 51 2.02 -21.12 13.60
N ALA A 52 0.78 -21.03 13.14
CA ALA A 52 -0.31 -21.92 13.55
C ALA A 52 -0.10 -23.39 13.13
N ARG A 53 0.86 -23.69 12.25
CA ARG A 53 1.12 -25.06 11.80
C ARG A 53 1.63 -25.96 12.92
N GLU A 54 2.30 -25.38 13.91
CA GLU A 54 2.81 -26.07 15.10
C GLU A 54 1.81 -26.01 16.27
N GLU A 55 1.04 -24.93 16.38
CA GLU A 55 0.11 -24.66 17.50
C GLU A 55 -1.30 -25.24 17.26
N GLY A 56 -1.66 -25.50 16.00
CA GLY A 56 -2.99 -25.90 15.56
C GLY A 56 -3.85 -24.72 15.08
N PRO A 57 -4.95 -25.00 14.34
CA PRO A 57 -5.79 -23.96 13.71
C PRO A 57 -6.67 -23.16 14.69
N GLY A 58 -6.72 -23.53 15.97
CA GLY A 58 -7.65 -22.93 16.94
C GLY A 58 -9.10 -23.39 16.74
N GLU A 59 -10.05 -22.57 17.19
CA GLU A 59 -11.49 -22.83 17.03
C GLU A 59 -11.91 -22.79 15.55
N ILE A 60 -12.73 -23.77 15.13
CA ILE A 60 -13.34 -23.82 13.80
C ILE A 60 -14.77 -23.32 13.91
N ARG A 61 -15.15 -22.37 13.06
CA ARG A 61 -16.50 -21.80 12.96
C ARG A 61 -17.06 -22.02 11.56
N GLU A 62 -18.33 -22.41 11.47
CA GLU A 62 -19.05 -22.54 10.19
C GLU A 62 -19.73 -21.20 9.87
N LYS A 63 -19.29 -20.54 8.79
CA LYS A 63 -19.84 -19.25 8.33
C LYS A 63 -21.13 -19.40 7.54
N ALA A 64 -21.15 -20.41 6.68
CA ALA A 64 -22.28 -20.82 5.88
C ALA A 64 -22.21 -22.33 5.73
N ARG A 65 -23.29 -22.94 5.23
CA ARG A 65 -23.33 -24.39 5.03
C ARG A 65 -22.12 -24.83 4.19
N ASN A 66 -21.24 -25.64 4.77
CA ASN A 66 -19.98 -26.09 4.15
C ASN A 66 -18.89 -25.02 3.93
N ASP A 67 -18.97 -23.87 4.61
CA ASP A 67 -17.96 -22.81 4.61
C ASP A 67 -17.43 -22.64 6.04
N PHE A 68 -16.15 -22.92 6.25
CA PHE A 68 -15.53 -22.98 7.57
C PHE A 68 -14.34 -22.03 7.64
N VAL A 69 -14.25 -21.32 8.76
CA VAL A 69 -13.15 -20.41 9.09
C VAL A 69 -12.55 -20.79 10.42
N THR A 70 -11.24 -20.67 10.56
CA THR A 70 -10.55 -20.91 11.82
C THR A 70 -10.16 -19.60 12.51
N GLU A 71 -9.86 -19.63 13.81
CA GLU A 71 -9.34 -18.46 14.52
C GLU A 71 -8.07 -17.91 13.87
N VAL A 72 -7.25 -18.80 13.32
CA VAL A 72 -6.02 -18.46 12.63
C VAL A 72 -6.29 -17.74 11.31
N ASP A 73 -7.30 -18.17 10.54
CA ASP A 73 -7.72 -17.49 9.32
C ASP A 73 -8.22 -16.07 9.63
N ALA A 74 -9.06 -15.94 10.66
CA ALA A 74 -9.59 -14.65 11.11
C ALA A 74 -8.48 -13.71 11.62
N ALA A 75 -7.50 -14.25 12.35
CA ALA A 75 -6.34 -13.48 12.83
C ALA A 75 -5.46 -12.99 11.67
N SER A 76 -5.25 -13.83 10.65
CA SER A 76 -4.51 -13.46 9.44
C SER A 76 -5.18 -12.32 8.69
N GLU A 77 -6.49 -12.42 8.44
CA GLU A 77 -7.24 -11.36 7.76
C GLU A 77 -7.26 -10.06 8.56
N HIS A 78 -7.49 -10.15 9.87
CA HIS A 78 -7.50 -8.97 10.75
C HIS A 78 -6.18 -8.20 10.68
N ALA A 79 -5.04 -8.91 10.77
CA ALA A 79 -3.73 -8.30 10.69
C ALA A 79 -3.46 -7.61 9.34
N ILE A 80 -3.89 -8.23 8.23
CA ILE A 80 -3.80 -7.62 6.90
C ILE A 80 -4.66 -6.35 6.81
N ALA A 81 -5.91 -6.41 7.29
CA ALA A 81 -6.84 -5.30 7.24
C ALA A 81 -6.38 -4.10 8.09
N GLU A 82 -5.82 -4.34 9.29
CA GLU A 82 -5.21 -3.29 10.11
C GLU A 82 -4.03 -2.63 9.40
N PHE A 83 -3.10 -3.44 8.88
CA PHE A 83 -1.93 -2.93 8.16
C PHE A 83 -2.32 -2.06 6.96
N LEU A 84 -3.34 -2.46 6.20
CA LEU A 84 -3.82 -1.69 5.05
C LEU A 84 -4.50 -0.39 5.48
N ARG A 85 -5.27 -0.38 6.57
CA ARG A 85 -5.89 0.84 7.10
C ARG A 85 -4.83 1.84 7.55
N GLU A 86 -3.74 1.36 8.16
CA GLU A 86 -2.61 2.22 8.56
C GLU A 86 -1.87 2.79 7.35
N ARG A 87 -1.58 1.95 6.35
CA ARG A 87 -0.74 2.34 5.20
C ARG A 87 -1.50 3.11 4.13
N HIS A 88 -2.81 2.85 4.00
CA HIS A 88 -3.70 3.46 3.02
C HIS A 88 -5.08 3.78 3.61
N PRO A 89 -5.17 4.74 4.55
CA PRO A 89 -6.42 5.07 5.26
C PRO A 89 -7.57 5.56 4.37
N GLY A 90 -7.29 5.90 3.10
CA GLY A 90 -8.30 6.33 2.13
C GLY A 90 -8.67 5.29 1.07
N HIS A 91 -8.13 4.07 1.12
CA HIS A 91 -8.51 2.99 0.20
C HIS A 91 -9.74 2.25 0.71
N ALA A 92 -10.58 1.81 -0.22
CA ALA A 92 -11.66 0.90 0.09
C ALA A 92 -11.10 -0.51 0.27
N LEU A 93 -11.60 -1.23 1.26
CA LEU A 93 -11.25 -2.62 1.52
C LEU A 93 -12.48 -3.48 1.24
N LEU A 94 -12.30 -4.53 0.45
CA LEU A 94 -13.33 -5.55 0.25
C LEU A 94 -12.82 -6.84 0.89
N ALA A 95 -13.30 -7.14 2.10
CA ALA A 95 -12.96 -8.34 2.85
C ALA A 95 -14.09 -9.36 2.76
N GLU A 96 -13.75 -10.65 2.60
CA GLU A 96 -14.74 -11.75 2.54
C GLU A 96 -15.38 -12.07 3.91
N GLU A 97 -14.73 -11.68 5.02
CA GLU A 97 -15.24 -11.85 6.39
C GLU A 97 -15.83 -10.56 6.99
N ALA A 98 -15.26 -9.40 6.67
CA ALA A 98 -15.76 -8.09 7.10
C ALA A 98 -16.81 -7.55 6.11
N ALA A 99 -17.99 -8.18 6.08
CA ALA A 99 -19.12 -7.66 5.34
C ALA A 99 -19.53 -6.27 5.89
N GLY A 100 -19.13 -5.18 5.23
CA GLY A 100 -19.79 -3.89 5.43
C GLY A 100 -18.99 -2.61 5.20
N GLU A 101 -17.65 -2.62 5.24
CA GLU A 101 -16.87 -1.39 5.00
C GLU A 101 -16.37 -1.29 3.55
N ALA A 102 -17.28 -1.48 2.59
CA ALA A 102 -17.06 -0.97 1.24
C ALA A 102 -17.11 0.58 1.32
N ALA A 103 -16.00 1.20 1.71
CA ALA A 103 -15.85 2.64 1.61
C ALA A 103 -16.08 3.02 0.14
N SER A 104 -17.00 3.95 -0.07
CA SER A 104 -17.58 4.36 -1.36
C SER A 104 -16.65 4.18 -2.56
N TYR A 105 -17.14 3.50 -3.60
CA TYR A 105 -16.51 3.45 -4.93
C TYR A 105 -16.28 4.87 -5.46
N GLN A 106 -15.07 5.36 -5.27
CA GLN A 106 -14.47 6.43 -6.05
C GLN A 106 -13.20 5.83 -6.63
N ALA A 107 -13.02 5.94 -7.94
CA ALA A 107 -11.94 5.39 -8.78
C ALA A 107 -10.54 5.28 -8.12
N ARG A 108 -10.38 4.36 -7.16
CA ARG A 108 -9.20 4.11 -6.35
C ARG A 108 -8.96 2.60 -6.30
N PRO A 109 -7.70 2.16 -6.18
CA PRO A 109 -7.36 0.75 -6.15
C PRO A 109 -8.09 0.04 -5.00
N LEU A 110 -8.75 -1.05 -5.35
CA LEU A 110 -9.45 -1.95 -4.42
C LEU A 110 -8.48 -3.04 -3.98
N PHE A 111 -8.39 -3.29 -2.68
CA PHE A 111 -7.67 -4.44 -2.13
C PHE A 111 -8.67 -5.49 -1.65
N VAL A 112 -8.37 -6.74 -1.98
CA VAL A 112 -9.10 -7.94 -1.53
C VAL A 112 -8.08 -8.78 -0.75
N PRO A 113 -8.21 -8.92 0.58
CA PRO A 113 -7.31 -9.70 1.42
C PRO A 113 -7.47 -11.21 1.20
#